data_AF-A0A924HYV3-F1
#
_entry.id   AF-A0A924HYV3-F1
#
_cell.length_a   1.000
_cell.length_b   1.000
_cell.length_c   1.000
_cell.angle_alpha   90.00
_cell.angle_beta   90.00
_cell.angle_gamma   90.00
#
_symmetry.space_group_name_H-M   'P 1'
#
loop_
_entity.id
_entity.type
_entity.pdbx_description
1 polymer ?
#
loop_
_entity_poly.entity_id
_entity_poly.type
_entity_poly.pdbx_seq_one_letter_code
_entity_poly.pdbx_strand_id
1 'polypeptide(L)'
;LRDAAVWARLLNPGQRSPLWRSSAKIQDYYEEQCIYFCYLHVGTEVARVEVPEWVAQDATMMTRAMSLVIAQVQKGYGYPVALAEAHNQAVVRGGDRSRFFGLLEQQMIRAGLRNVGTSYKEARKRGSIA
;
A
#
# COMPACT_ATOMS: atom_id res chain seq x y z
N LEU A 1 4.34 23.84 0.59
CA LEU A 1 5.02 23.01 1.62
C LEU A 1 4.10 21.83 1.94
N ARG A 2 4.61 20.60 2.11
CA ARG A 2 3.78 19.43 2.51
C ARG A 2 3.73 19.33 4.03
N ASP A 3 2.62 18.87 4.60
CA ASP A 3 2.46 18.73 6.06
C ASP A 3 3.55 17.85 6.69
N ALA A 4 3.96 16.78 6.03
CA ALA A 4 5.06 15.93 6.51
C ALA A 4 6.37 16.71 6.69
N ALA A 5 6.64 17.72 5.85
CA ALA A 5 7.83 18.56 5.98
C ALA A 5 7.73 19.55 7.15
N VAL A 6 6.51 19.97 7.52
CA VAL A 6 6.27 20.76 8.74
C VAL A 6 6.55 19.89 9.96
N TRP A 7 5.97 18.70 10.02
CA TRP A 7 6.15 17.79 11.14
C TRP A 7 7.56 17.25 11.27
N ALA A 8 8.31 17.10 10.17
CA ALA A 8 9.74 16.75 10.20
C ALA A 8 10.60 17.79 10.91
N ARG A 9 10.13 19.04 11.06
CA ARG A 9 10.82 20.08 11.84
C ARG A 9 10.38 20.14 13.30
N LEU A 10 9.20 19.60 13.63
CA LEU A 10 8.57 19.76 14.94
C LEU A 10 8.66 18.49 15.80
N LEU A 11 8.70 17.32 15.18
CA LEU A 11 8.71 16.03 15.87
C LEU A 11 10.14 15.50 15.99
N ASN A 12 10.47 14.96 17.16
CA ASN A 12 11.63 14.09 17.32
C ASN A 12 11.30 12.66 16.85
N PRO A 13 12.32 11.85 16.49
CA PRO A 13 12.14 10.42 16.22
C PRO A 13 11.33 9.70 17.31
N GLY A 14 10.34 8.92 16.89
CA GLY A 14 9.39 8.20 17.76
C GLY A 14 8.19 9.04 18.22
N GLN A 15 8.18 10.35 18.00
CA GLN A 15 7.03 11.20 18.34
C GLN A 15 6.00 11.22 17.21
N ARG A 16 4.75 11.45 17.60
CA ARG A 16 3.64 11.71 16.69
C ARG A 16 3.03 13.08 16.92
N SER A 17 2.40 13.59 15.88
CA SER A 17 1.51 14.74 15.97
C SER A 17 0.19 14.41 16.69
N PRO A 18 -0.68 15.40 16.93
CA PRO A 18 -2.08 15.16 17.28
C PRO A 18 -2.80 14.27 16.25
N LEU A 19 -3.99 13.80 16.63
CA LEU A 19 -4.88 13.04 15.76
C LEU A 19 -5.87 13.99 15.09
N TRP A 20 -6.16 13.75 13.81
CA TRP A 20 -7.23 14.43 13.08
C TRP A 20 -8.13 13.41 12.41
N ARG A 21 -9.41 13.74 12.31
CA ARG A 21 -10.35 13.00 11.47
C ARG A 21 -10.08 13.34 10.01
N SER A 22 -10.04 12.34 9.15
CA SER A 22 -9.91 12.54 7.70
C SER A 22 -11.15 13.25 7.17
N SER A 23 -10.97 14.20 6.24
CA SER A 23 -12.06 14.93 5.59
C SER A 23 -12.40 14.40 4.19
N ALA A 24 -11.86 13.23 3.82
CA ALA A 24 -12.10 12.63 2.52
C ALA A 24 -13.59 12.24 2.37
N LYS A 25 -14.27 12.77 1.35
CA LYS A 25 -15.70 12.53 1.05
C LYS A 25 -16.07 11.06 0.91
N ILE A 26 -15.10 10.20 0.57
CA ILE A 26 -15.33 8.76 0.49
C ILE A 26 -15.81 8.18 1.83
N GLN A 27 -15.46 8.81 2.96
CA GLN A 27 -15.90 8.36 4.27
C GLN A 27 -17.40 8.58 4.52
N ASP A 28 -18.05 9.45 3.76
CA ASP A 28 -19.51 9.66 3.87
C ASP A 28 -20.28 8.37 3.50
N TYR A 29 -19.64 7.43 2.81
CA TYR A 29 -20.18 6.11 2.47
C TYR A 29 -19.93 5.03 3.52
N TYR A 30 -19.13 5.32 4.56
CA TYR A 30 -18.63 4.32 5.50
C TYR A 30 -19.09 4.55 6.95
N GLU A 31 -20.12 5.37 7.18
CA GLU A 31 -20.78 5.61 8.48
C GLU A 31 -19.79 5.65 9.67
N GLU A 32 -19.87 4.66 10.57
CA GLU A 32 -19.08 4.54 11.79
C GLU A 32 -17.61 4.12 11.56
N GLN A 33 -17.20 3.87 10.32
CA GLN A 33 -15.82 3.52 9.95
C GLN A 33 -15.02 4.75 9.55
N CYS A 34 -15.12 5.80 10.36
CA CYS A 34 -14.34 7.01 10.15
C CYS A 34 -12.84 6.74 10.34
N ILE A 35 -12.02 7.37 9.50
CA ILE A 35 -10.58 7.26 9.52
C ILE A 35 -9.98 8.48 10.21
N TYR A 36 -9.09 8.22 11.15
CA TYR A 36 -8.25 9.21 11.79
C TYR A 36 -6.82 9.06 11.30
N PHE A 37 -6.04 10.13 11.38
CA PHE A 37 -4.63 10.10 11.00
C PHE A 37 -3.78 10.96 11.91
N CYS A 38 -2.49 10.63 11.95
CA CYS A 38 -1.44 11.47 12.52
C CYS A 38 -0.15 11.34 11.69
N TYR A 39 0.77 12.28 11.90
CA TYR A 39 2.13 12.18 11.38
C TYR A 39 3.03 11.57 12.44
N LEU A 40 3.78 10.54 12.07
CA LEU A 40 4.70 9.81 12.94
C LEU A 40 6.12 9.98 12.41
N HIS A 41 7.02 10.47 13.25
CA HIS A 41 8.43 10.50 12.91
C HIS A 41 9.05 9.12 13.15
N VAL A 42 9.28 8.36 12.08
CA VAL A 42 9.77 6.97 12.19
C VAL A 42 11.30 6.88 12.29
N GLY A 43 11.99 8.01 12.16
CA GLY A 43 13.43 8.16 12.35
C GLY A 43 14.14 8.56 11.06
N THR A 44 13.84 7.86 9.97
CA THR A 44 14.33 8.19 8.62
C THR A 44 13.46 9.22 7.92
N GLU A 45 12.16 9.22 8.19
CA GLU A 45 11.18 10.13 7.61
C GLU A 45 10.00 10.39 8.57
N VAL A 46 9.07 11.25 8.12
CA VAL A 46 7.77 11.45 8.77
C VAL A 46 6.67 10.87 7.90
N ALA A 47 6.06 9.78 8.38
CA ALA A 47 5.00 9.08 7.68
C ALA A 47 3.62 9.52 8.19
N ARG A 48 2.64 9.58 7.28
CA ARG A 48 1.22 9.70 7.67
C ARG A 48 0.70 8.31 7.98
N VAL A 49 0.25 8.09 9.21
CA VAL A 49 -0.36 6.84 9.65
C VAL A 49 -1.86 7.08 9.81
N GLU A 50 -2.66 6.25 9.15
CA GLU A 50 -4.11 6.28 9.23
C GLU A 50 -4.60 5.06 10.02
N VAL A 51 -5.59 5.28 10.87
CA VAL A 51 -6.19 4.26 11.74
C VAL A 51 -7.70 4.47 11.79
N PRO A 52 -8.49 3.41 11.97
CA PRO A 52 -9.93 3.56 12.17
C PRO A 52 -10.25 4.21 13.51
N GLU A 53 -11.44 4.79 13.63
CA GLU A 53 -11.90 5.53 14.80
C GLU A 53 -11.75 4.76 16.12
N TRP A 54 -12.09 3.47 16.14
CA TRP A 54 -11.96 2.65 17.35
C TRP A 54 -10.52 2.48 17.83
N VAL A 55 -9.52 2.55 16.94
CA VAL A 55 -8.09 2.60 17.34
C VAL A 55 -7.73 3.99 17.87
N ALA A 56 -8.25 5.04 17.23
CA ALA A 56 -7.94 6.42 17.62
C ALA A 56 -8.53 6.80 19.00
N GLN A 57 -9.66 6.21 19.37
CA GLN A 57 -10.32 6.43 20.66
C GLN A 57 -9.69 5.63 21.82
N ASP A 58 -8.99 4.53 21.53
CA ASP A 58 -8.26 3.74 22.53
C ASP A 58 -6.76 4.08 22.53
N ALA A 59 -6.33 4.83 23.56
CA ALA A 59 -4.92 5.24 23.70
C ALA A 59 -3.94 4.06 23.78
N THR A 60 -4.36 2.92 24.31
CA THR A 60 -3.53 1.71 24.40
C THR A 60 -3.38 1.06 23.03
N MET A 61 -4.46 0.91 22.27
CA MET A 61 -4.40 0.41 20.89
C MET A 61 -3.58 1.33 20.00
N MET A 62 -3.81 2.64 20.09
CA MET A 62 -3.06 3.64 19.34
C MET A 62 -1.57 3.56 19.63
N THR A 63 -1.18 3.51 20.90
CA THR A 63 0.24 3.38 21.31
C THR A 63 0.85 2.11 20.74
N ARG A 64 0.17 0.97 20.87
CA ARG A 64 0.63 -0.30 20.30
C ARG A 64 0.79 -0.24 18.79
N ALA A 65 -0.17 0.34 18.07
CA ALA A 65 -0.09 0.50 16.62
C ALA A 65 1.14 1.32 16.20
N MET A 66 1.38 2.47 16.85
CA MET A 66 2.57 3.30 16.57
C MET A 66 3.87 2.53 16.87
N SER A 67 3.95 1.82 18.00
CA SER A 67 5.11 1.01 18.35
C SER A 67 5.39 -0.09 17.32
N LEU A 68 4.34 -0.75 16.81
CA LEU A 68 4.49 -1.78 15.77
C LEU A 68 4.99 -1.18 14.46
N VAL A 69 4.49 0.00 14.05
CA VAL A 69 4.97 0.70 12.87
C VAL A 69 6.46 1.04 13.00
N ILE A 70 6.87 1.65 14.12
CA ILE A 70 8.28 1.98 14.38
C ILE A 70 9.14 0.70 14.35
N ALA A 71 8.70 -0.37 15.00
CA ALA A 71 9.44 -1.62 15.03
C ALA A 71 9.63 -2.24 13.63
N GLN A 72 8.61 -2.15 12.77
CA GLN A 72 8.71 -2.60 11.37
C GLN A 72 9.69 -1.74 10.57
N VAL A 73 9.66 -0.42 10.74
CA VAL A 73 10.58 0.51 10.08
C VAL A 73 12.03 0.25 10.50
N GLN A 74 12.27 0.08 11.80
CA GLN A 74 13.61 -0.21 12.32
C GLN A 74 14.14 -1.55 11.79
N LYS A 75 13.31 -2.59 11.77
CA LYS A 75 13.69 -3.90 11.21
C LYS A 75 13.97 -3.85 9.71
N GLY A 76 13.30 -2.98 8.97
CA GLY A 76 13.49 -2.80 7.53
C GLY A 76 14.41 -1.64 7.16
N TYR A 77 15.29 -1.22 8.07
CA TYR A 77 16.32 -0.21 7.83
C TYR A 77 15.79 1.12 7.29
N GLY A 78 14.64 1.58 7.79
CA GLY A 78 14.04 2.85 7.41
C GLY A 78 12.75 2.74 6.62
N TYR A 79 12.27 1.53 6.33
CA TYR A 79 10.96 1.28 5.72
C TYR A 79 10.29 0.03 6.32
N PRO A 80 8.95 -0.05 6.47
CA PRO A 80 8.31 -1.23 7.07
C PRO A 80 8.56 -2.51 6.26
N VAL A 81 9.12 -3.54 6.90
CA VAL A 81 9.39 -4.84 6.25
C VAL A 81 8.14 -5.42 5.60
N ALA A 82 7.01 -5.40 6.32
CA ALA A 82 5.75 -5.90 5.79
C ALA A 82 5.30 -5.21 4.49
N LEU A 83 5.53 -3.89 4.36
CA LEU A 83 5.18 -3.15 3.13
C LEU A 83 6.18 -3.43 2.00
N ALA A 84 7.47 -3.56 2.32
CA ALA A 84 8.49 -3.93 1.34
C ALA A 84 8.20 -5.32 0.74
N GLU A 85 7.88 -6.29 1.60
CA GLU A 85 7.51 -7.65 1.18
C GLU A 85 6.23 -7.66 0.34
N ALA A 86 5.18 -6.95 0.78
CA ALA A 86 3.95 -6.82 0.02
C ALA A 86 4.18 -6.20 -1.37
N HIS A 87 5.01 -5.17 -1.45
CA HIS A 87 5.41 -4.57 -2.72
C HIS A 87 6.10 -5.60 -3.62
N ASN A 88 7.11 -6.29 -3.10
CA ASN A 88 7.89 -7.28 -3.85
C ASN A 88 7.02 -8.45 -4.35
N GLN A 89 6.07 -8.91 -3.54
CA GLN A 89 5.17 -10.01 -3.88
C GLN A 89 4.06 -9.60 -4.87
N ALA A 90 3.64 -8.33 -4.85
CA ALA A 90 2.62 -7.82 -5.77
C ALA A 90 3.15 -7.56 -7.20
N VAL A 91 4.47 -7.58 -7.42
CA VAL A 91 5.07 -7.36 -8.75
C VAL A 91 4.72 -8.51 -9.69
N VAL A 92 3.86 -8.23 -10.68
CA VAL A 92 3.54 -9.17 -11.76
C VAL A 92 4.64 -9.14 -12.83
N ARG A 93 5.49 -10.16 -12.84
CA ARG A 93 6.66 -10.24 -13.74
C ARG A 93 6.26 -10.70 -15.14
N GLY A 94 7.17 -10.51 -16.11
CA GLY A 94 6.96 -10.97 -17.49
C GLY A 94 6.65 -12.47 -17.59
N GLY A 95 7.35 -13.30 -16.80
CA GLY A 95 7.10 -14.74 -16.73
C GLY A 95 5.70 -15.10 -16.21
N ASP A 96 5.20 -14.36 -15.22
CA ASP A 96 3.85 -14.58 -14.66
C ASP A 96 2.77 -14.27 -15.70
N ARG A 97 2.95 -13.17 -16.45
CA ARG A 97 2.07 -12.80 -17.57
C ARG A 97 2.07 -13.89 -18.64
N SER A 98 3.25 -14.36 -19.06
CA SER A 98 3.37 -15.43 -20.06
C SER A 98 2.67 -16.72 -19.62
N ARG A 99 2.84 -17.13 -18.36
CA ARG A 99 2.15 -18.29 -17.78
C ARG A 99 0.64 -18.11 -17.75
N PHE A 100 0.16 -16.96 -17.28
CA PHE A 100 -1.25 -16.63 -17.24
C PHE A 100 -1.90 -16.71 -18.62
N PHE A 101 -1.29 -16.09 -19.63
CA PHE A 101 -1.82 -16.12 -20.99
C PHE A 101 -1.73 -17.50 -21.64
N GLY A 102 -0.69 -18.29 -21.35
CA GLY A 102 -0.61 -19.68 -21.78
C GLY A 102 -1.72 -20.55 -21.19
N LEU A 103 -2.03 -20.37 -19.90
CA LEU A 103 -3.18 -21.04 -19.25
C LEU A 103 -4.50 -20.60 -19.86
N LEU A 104 -4.68 -19.31 -20.11
CA LEU A 104 -5.89 -18.76 -20.73
C LEU A 104 -6.09 -19.36 -22.14
N GLU A 105 -5.04 -19.39 -22.95
CA GLU A 105 -5.06 -20.00 -24.28
C GLU A 105 -5.46 -21.48 -24.22
N GLN A 106 -4.88 -22.26 -23.31
CA GLN A 106 -5.27 -23.66 -23.10
C GLN A 106 -6.74 -23.82 -22.73
N GLN A 107 -7.29 -22.96 -21.85
CA GLN A 107 -8.70 -23.03 -21.48
C GLN A 107 -9.62 -22.62 -22.65
N MET A 108 -9.23 -21.63 -23.45
CA MET A 108 -9.97 -21.22 -24.64
C MET A 108 -10.04 -22.36 -25.67
N ILE A 109 -8.93 -23.06 -25.90
CA ILE A 109 -8.88 -24.24 -26.78
C ILE A 109 -9.81 -25.33 -26.25
N ARG A 110 -9.77 -25.62 -24.94
CA ARG A 110 -10.68 -26.61 -24.30
C ARG A 110 -12.16 -26.22 -24.44
N ALA A 111 -12.48 -24.94 -24.41
CA ALA A 111 -13.84 -24.43 -24.63
C ALA A 111 -14.28 -24.47 -26.11
N GLY A 112 -13.46 -25.00 -27.02
CA GLY A 112 -13.79 -25.19 -28.44
C GLY A 112 -13.43 -24.01 -29.34
N LEU A 113 -12.76 -22.97 -28.82
CA LEU A 113 -12.26 -21.87 -29.64
C LEU A 113 -11.08 -22.34 -30.50
N ARG A 114 -11.17 -22.08 -31.81
CA ARG A 114 -10.11 -22.37 -32.79
C ARG A 114 -9.39 -21.08 -33.15
N ASN A 115 -8.08 -21.16 -33.43
CA ASN A 115 -7.22 -20.01 -33.76
C ASN A 115 -7.08 -18.96 -32.65
N VAL A 116 -6.87 -19.40 -31.40
CA VAL A 116 -6.49 -18.50 -30.31
C VAL A 116 -5.06 -18.00 -30.60
N GLY A 117 -4.90 -16.69 -30.75
CA GLY A 117 -3.62 -16.07 -31.10
C GLY A 117 -3.51 -14.68 -30.50
N THR A 118 -2.29 -14.16 -30.39
CA THR A 118 -2.07 -12.83 -29.82
C THR A 118 -2.51 -11.75 -30.82
N SER A 119 -3.33 -10.81 -30.35
CA SER A 119 -3.71 -9.64 -31.16
C SER A 119 -2.48 -8.79 -31.47
N TYR A 120 -2.50 -8.10 -32.61
CA TYR A 120 -1.48 -7.11 -32.98
C TYR A 120 -1.26 -6.03 -31.90
N LYS A 121 -2.32 -5.67 -31.15
CA LYS A 121 -2.24 -4.72 -30.03
C LYS A 121 -1.54 -5.31 -28.80
N GLU A 122 -1.79 -6.58 -28.51
CA GLU A 122 -1.12 -7.34 -27.46
C GLU A 122 0.37 -7.51 -27.77
N ALA A 123 0.71 -7.88 -29.01
CA ALA A 123 2.10 -8.06 -29.45
C ALA A 123 2.94 -6.78 -29.28
N ARG A 124 2.39 -5.60 -29.63
CA ARG A 124 3.07 -4.31 -29.42
C ARG A 124 3.27 -3.96 -27.96
N LYS A 125 2.31 -4.27 -27.08
CA LYS A 125 2.47 -4.05 -25.63
C LYS A 125 3.50 -4.99 -25.00
N ARG A 126 3.60 -6.23 -25.50
CA ARG A 126 4.57 -7.23 -25.01
C ARG A 126 6.01 -6.87 -25.38
N GLY A 127 6.26 -6.19 -26.50
CA GLY A 127 7.60 -5.74 -26.91
C GLY A 127 8.10 -4.45 -26.25
N SER A 128 7.22 -3.67 -25.61
CA SER A 128 7.56 -2.38 -24.98
C SER A 128 8.09 -2.49 -23.54
N ILE A 129 8.16 -3.70 -22.98
CA ILE A 129 8.50 -3.97 -21.57
C ILE A 129 9.83 -4.74 -21.46
N ALA A 130 10.64 -4.77 -22.53
CA ALA A 130 11.99 -5.33 -22.52
C ALA A 130 13.03 -4.26 -22.21
#